data_AF-A0A7W3XSC3-F1
#
_entry.id   AF-A0A7W3XSC3-F1
#
_cell.length_a   1.000
_cell.length_b   1.000
_cell.length_c   1.000
_cell.angle_alpha   90.00
_cell.angle_beta   90.00
_cell.angle_gamma   90.00
#
_symmetry.space_group_name_H-M   'P 1'
#
loop_
_entity.id
_entity.type
_entity.pdbx_description
1 polymer ?
#
loop_
_entity_poly.entity_id
_entity_poly.type
_entity_poly.pdbx_seq_one_letter_code
_entity_poly.pdbx_strand_id
1 'polypeptide(L)'
;MVDEKQCVSCREVKPTTEFHLKKSDCKQCSNFKRKERLLKLALKPKEFVVEKQCARCNRIKLREEFLTDKYTKDGLRNSCHDCEKLLQLKYDLAVKARREANPGLYQVAEKKCSCCKEVKERSEFSKHSYSLDGLQTYCKVCRGELGKKRREKLKEQFLERVITEKRCNNCRETKNVTEFTKSLSSKDGFSNTCRMCMSIQYRIRKREKQIKERIEAIGYVEIEKVIPKDIDLNQIKICTKCKMEKTLHEFNYSYTVKKFRSQCKQCGKETRHNYTVNNEIKRLQRLKQRRDL
;
A
#
# COMPACT_ATOMS: atom_id res chain seq x y z
N MET A 1 -12.45 -45.84 -19.43
CA MET A 1 -11.12 -46.32 -19.00
C MET A 1 -10.36 -45.12 -18.48
N VAL A 2 -9.79 -45.20 -17.27
CA VAL A 2 -8.98 -44.09 -16.73
C VAL A 2 -7.58 -44.28 -17.30
N ASP A 3 -7.11 -43.33 -18.11
CA ASP A 3 -5.74 -43.40 -18.62
C ASP A 3 -4.77 -43.24 -17.45
N GLU A 4 -3.93 -44.25 -17.23
CA GLU A 4 -2.96 -44.32 -16.16
C GLU A 4 -1.53 -44.22 -16.71
N LYS A 5 -0.62 -43.66 -15.90
CA LYS A 5 0.77 -43.48 -16.26
C LYS A 5 1.66 -43.72 -15.03
N GLN A 6 2.80 -44.36 -15.23
CA GLN A 6 3.79 -44.54 -14.17
C GLN A 6 4.68 -43.29 -14.02
N CYS A 7 4.83 -42.81 -12.77
CA CYS A 7 5.70 -41.69 -12.46
C CYS A 7 7.17 -42.09 -12.47
N VAL A 8 8.02 -41.41 -13.26
CA VAL A 8 9.46 -41.71 -13.31
C VAL A 8 10.23 -41.38 -12.02
N SER A 9 9.63 -40.64 -11.09
CA SER A 9 10.29 -40.19 -9.85
C SER A 9 9.91 -41.02 -8.62
N CYS A 10 8.63 -41.37 -8.44
CA CYS A 10 8.18 -42.22 -7.33
C CYS A 10 7.83 -43.65 -7.75
N ARG A 11 7.85 -43.96 -9.06
CA ARG A 11 7.51 -45.27 -9.66
C ARG A 11 6.07 -45.75 -9.43
N GLU A 12 5.23 -44.96 -8.77
CA GLU A 12 3.80 -45.21 -8.60
C GLU A 12 3.03 -45.03 -9.91
N VAL A 13 2.07 -45.91 -10.17
CA VAL A 13 1.07 -45.77 -11.24
C VAL A 13 -0.02 -44.83 -10.75
N LYS A 14 -0.27 -43.76 -11.51
CA LYS A 14 -1.22 -42.70 -11.15
C LYS A 14 -2.10 -42.35 -12.34
N PRO A 15 -3.33 -41.88 -12.12
CA PRO A 15 -4.15 -41.32 -13.20
C PRO A 15 -3.40 -40.20 -13.94
N THR A 16 -3.58 -40.11 -15.26
CA THR A 16 -2.98 -39.04 -16.09
C THR A 16 -3.32 -37.63 -15.60
N THR A 17 -4.46 -37.45 -14.90
CA THR A 17 -4.85 -36.21 -14.24
C THR A 17 -3.87 -35.76 -13.14
N GLU A 18 -3.05 -36.67 -12.60
CA GLU A 18 -1.99 -36.37 -11.64
C GLU A 18 -0.68 -35.92 -12.30
N PHE A 19 -0.61 -35.81 -13.62
CA PHE A 19 0.56 -35.36 -14.35
C PHE A 19 0.34 -33.97 -14.96
N HIS A 20 1.42 -33.25 -15.21
CA HIS A 20 1.34 -32.11 -16.13
C HIS A 20 1.37 -32.62 -17.57
N LEU A 21 0.65 -31.95 -18.48
CA LEU A 21 0.49 -32.33 -19.89
C LEU A 21 1.80 -32.76 -20.59
N LYS A 22 2.94 -32.16 -20.24
CA LYS A 22 4.25 -32.42 -20.85
C LYS A 22 5.28 -33.10 -19.93
N LYS A 23 4.86 -33.67 -18.81
CA LYS A 23 5.78 -34.22 -17.80
C LYS A 23 5.62 -35.72 -17.58
N SER A 24 6.74 -36.36 -17.28
CA SER A 24 6.83 -37.79 -16.93
C SER A 24 6.81 -38.02 -15.42
N ASP A 25 7.04 -36.99 -14.62
CA ASP A 25 6.86 -36.99 -13.17
C ASP A 25 5.46 -36.50 -12.78
N CYS A 26 4.87 -37.12 -11.75
CA CYS A 26 3.58 -36.68 -11.21
C CYS A 26 3.69 -35.29 -10.58
N LYS A 27 2.57 -34.58 -10.49
CA LYS A 27 2.46 -33.22 -9.93
C LYS A 27 3.10 -33.12 -8.55
N GLN A 28 2.94 -34.14 -7.71
CA GLN A 28 3.53 -34.18 -6.37
C GLN A 28 5.06 -34.21 -6.43
N CYS A 29 5.66 -35.14 -7.18
CA CYS A 29 7.11 -35.22 -7.36
C CYS A 29 7.68 -33.94 -8.01
N SER A 30 6.97 -33.38 -9.00
CA SER A 30 7.38 -32.13 -9.64
C SER A 30 7.37 -30.95 -8.67
N ASN A 31 6.34 -30.87 -7.82
CA ASN A 31 6.24 -29.85 -6.77
C ASN A 31 7.33 -30.05 -5.71
N PHE A 32 7.64 -31.29 -5.33
CA PHE A 32 8.69 -31.61 -4.39
C PHE A 32 10.07 -31.17 -4.93
N LYS A 33 10.44 -31.60 -6.14
CA LYS A 33 11.69 -31.18 -6.81
C LYS A 33 11.79 -29.65 -6.92
N ARG A 34 10.69 -28.99 -7.27
CA ARG A 34 10.62 -27.52 -7.32
C ARG A 34 10.86 -26.91 -5.94
N LYS A 35 10.21 -27.42 -4.88
CA LYS A 35 10.34 -26.93 -3.51
C LYS A 35 11.76 -27.11 -3.00
N GLU A 36 12.37 -28.26 -3.26
CA GLU A 36 13.77 -28.54 -2.92
C GLU A 36 14.72 -27.55 -3.60
N ARG A 37 14.57 -27.35 -4.93
CA ARG A 37 15.37 -26.37 -5.67
C ARG A 37 15.22 -24.95 -5.11
N LEU A 38 13.99 -24.54 -4.81
CA LEU A 38 13.70 -23.23 -4.23
C LEU A 38 14.31 -23.08 -2.82
N LEU A 39 14.31 -24.15 -2.02
CA LEU A 39 14.95 -24.15 -0.71
C LEU A 39 16.46 -23.99 -0.84
N LYS A 40 17.10 -24.76 -1.74
CA LYS A 40 18.53 -24.61 -2.06
C LYS A 40 18.87 -23.18 -2.49
N LEU A 41 18.05 -22.56 -3.34
CA LEU A 41 18.24 -21.15 -3.77
C LEU A 41 18.05 -20.14 -2.62
N ALA A 42 17.12 -20.40 -1.72
CA ALA A 42 16.85 -19.51 -0.58
C ALA A 42 17.98 -19.53 0.46
N LEU A 43 18.72 -20.63 0.58
CA LEU A 43 19.85 -20.81 1.51
C LEU A 43 21.19 -20.26 1.00
N LYS A 44 21.32 -20.00 -0.31
CA LYS A 44 22.54 -19.43 -0.88
C LYS A 44 22.81 -18.01 -0.34
N PRO A 45 24.08 -17.64 -0.08
CA PRO A 45 24.44 -16.29 0.32
C PRO A 45 23.98 -15.28 -0.73
N LYS A 46 23.55 -14.11 -0.27
CA LYS A 46 23.01 -13.06 -1.14
C LYS A 46 24.05 -12.00 -1.40
N GLU A 47 24.27 -11.69 -2.66
CA GLU A 47 25.14 -10.59 -3.07
C GLU A 47 24.54 -9.26 -2.61
N PHE A 48 25.33 -8.49 -1.86
CA PHE A 48 24.91 -7.16 -1.45
C PHE A 48 25.15 -6.18 -2.60
N VAL A 49 24.07 -5.55 -3.08
CA VAL A 49 24.11 -4.52 -4.12
C VAL A 49 23.51 -3.23 -3.58
N VAL A 50 24.19 -2.10 -3.77
CA VAL A 50 23.70 -0.78 -3.37
C VAL A 50 22.62 -0.30 -4.34
N GLU A 51 22.85 -0.55 -5.62
CA GLU A 51 22.00 -0.10 -6.73
C GLU A 51 21.70 -1.26 -7.67
N LYS A 52 20.54 -1.21 -8.32
CA LYS A 52 20.10 -2.22 -9.28
C LYS A 52 19.32 -1.56 -10.41
N GLN A 53 19.52 -2.03 -11.64
CA GLN A 53 18.71 -1.62 -12.76
C GLN A 53 17.34 -2.31 -12.72
N CYS A 54 16.26 -1.52 -12.78
CA CYS A 54 14.91 -2.04 -12.88
C CYS A 54 14.65 -2.59 -14.29
N ALA A 55 14.26 -3.86 -14.40
CA ALA A 55 13.98 -4.54 -15.68
C ALA A 55 12.75 -4.01 -16.44
N ARG A 56 11.95 -3.13 -15.83
CA ARG A 56 10.75 -2.55 -16.47
C ARG A 56 10.96 -1.13 -16.96
N CYS A 57 11.58 -0.27 -16.16
CA CYS A 57 11.82 1.13 -16.52
C CYS A 57 13.27 1.40 -16.94
N ASN A 58 14.14 0.39 -16.88
CA ASN A 58 15.57 0.44 -17.21
C ASN A 58 16.39 1.48 -16.43
N ARG A 59 15.83 2.08 -15.37
CA ARG A 59 16.52 3.03 -14.49
C ARG A 59 17.31 2.31 -13.41
N ILE A 60 18.51 2.83 -13.12
CA ILE A 60 19.28 2.45 -11.93
C ILE A 60 18.58 3.03 -10.70
N LYS A 61 18.29 2.18 -9.72
CA LYS A 61 17.55 2.54 -8.51
C LYS A 61 18.27 1.97 -7.28
N LEU A 62 18.11 2.63 -6.15
CA LEU A 62 18.65 2.16 -4.89
C LEU A 62 18.00 0.84 -4.47
N ARG A 63 18.73 -0.01 -3.75
CA ARG A 63 18.24 -1.28 -3.17
C ARG A 63 16.90 -1.14 -2.44
N GLU A 64 16.72 -0.04 -1.72
CA GLU A 64 15.51 0.26 -0.95
C GLU A 64 14.28 0.52 -1.82
N GLU A 65 14.48 0.75 -3.11
CA GLU A 65 13.41 0.87 -4.10
C GLU A 65 12.94 -0.48 -4.66
N PHE A 66 13.48 -1.61 -4.18
CA PHE A 66 13.07 -2.95 -4.61
C PHE A 66 12.46 -3.75 -3.46
N LEU A 67 11.42 -4.53 -3.80
CA LEU A 67 10.92 -5.57 -2.90
C LEU A 67 11.97 -6.67 -2.74
N THR A 68 12.01 -7.30 -1.57
CA THR A 68 12.88 -8.45 -1.33
C THR A 68 12.35 -9.69 -2.04
N ASP A 69 13.26 -10.50 -2.57
CA ASP A 69 12.99 -11.82 -3.13
C ASP A 69 14.09 -12.79 -2.69
N LYS A 70 13.75 -13.73 -1.82
CA LYS A 70 14.70 -14.70 -1.28
C LYS A 70 15.24 -15.68 -2.32
N TYR A 71 14.66 -15.74 -3.52
CA TYR A 71 15.07 -16.68 -4.56
C TYR A 71 16.03 -16.07 -5.59
N THR A 72 16.27 -14.75 -5.55
CA THR A 72 17.24 -14.09 -6.43
C THR A 72 18.64 -14.07 -5.82
N LYS A 73 19.66 -13.80 -6.64
CA LYS A 73 21.07 -13.76 -6.22
C LYS A 73 21.34 -12.62 -5.23
N ASP A 74 20.75 -11.47 -5.48
CA ASP A 74 20.91 -10.24 -4.69
C ASP A 74 19.83 -10.06 -3.60
N GLY A 75 18.87 -10.98 -3.53
CA GLY A 75 17.79 -10.92 -2.56
C GLY A 75 16.71 -9.87 -2.90
N LEU A 76 16.72 -9.32 -4.11
CA LEU A 76 15.79 -8.28 -4.57
C LEU A 76 15.02 -8.73 -5.82
N ARG A 77 13.78 -8.26 -5.96
CA ARG A 77 13.04 -8.36 -7.23
C ARG A 77 13.77 -7.65 -8.36
N ASN A 78 13.44 -7.99 -9.59
CA ASN A 78 14.02 -7.35 -10.78
C ASN A 78 13.35 -6.01 -11.14
N SER A 79 12.22 -5.68 -10.51
CA SER A 79 11.43 -4.49 -10.79
C SER A 79 11.32 -3.62 -9.55
N CYS A 80 11.42 -2.30 -9.72
CA CYS A 80 11.29 -1.36 -8.60
C CYS A 80 9.84 -1.32 -8.08
N HIS A 81 9.67 -0.81 -6.85
CA HIS A 81 8.40 -0.65 -6.16
C HIS A 81 7.36 0.07 -7.02
N ASP A 82 7.75 1.15 -7.72
CA ASP A 82 6.83 1.93 -8.54
C ASP A 82 6.35 1.14 -9.74
N CYS A 83 7.24 0.41 -10.41
CA CYS A 83 6.87 -0.44 -11.54
C CYS A 83 5.97 -1.60 -11.11
N GLU A 84 6.14 -2.13 -9.90
CA GLU A 84 5.24 -3.15 -9.34
C GLU A 84 3.89 -2.58 -8.94
N LYS A 85 3.85 -1.38 -8.34
CA LYS A 85 2.60 -0.67 -8.02
C LYS A 85 1.81 -0.33 -9.29
N LEU A 86 2.49 0.16 -10.33
CA LEU A 86 1.85 0.46 -11.61
C LEU A 86 1.28 -0.78 -12.28
N LEU A 87 2.00 -1.91 -12.22
CA LEU A 87 1.48 -3.18 -12.74
C LEU A 87 0.25 -3.62 -11.95
N GLN A 88 0.30 -3.56 -10.62
CA GLN A 88 -0.83 -3.92 -9.78
C GLN A 88 -2.05 -3.04 -10.09
N LEU A 89 -1.84 -1.73 -10.21
CA LEU A 89 -2.91 -0.79 -10.57
C LEU A 89 -3.53 -1.12 -11.94
N LYS A 90 -2.72 -1.40 -12.96
CA LYS A 90 -3.21 -1.81 -14.29
C LYS A 90 -4.04 -3.08 -14.21
N TYR A 91 -3.58 -4.07 -13.44
CA TYR A 91 -4.33 -5.31 -13.22
C TYR A 91 -5.67 -5.05 -12.51
N ASP A 92 -5.66 -4.24 -11.46
CA ASP A 92 -6.86 -3.92 -10.68
C ASP A 92 -7.91 -3.20 -11.52
N LEU A 93 -7.48 -2.24 -12.36
CA LEU A 93 -8.34 -1.54 -13.31
C LEU A 93 -8.92 -2.51 -14.35
N ALA A 94 -8.12 -3.43 -14.88
CA ALA A 94 -8.58 -4.42 -15.83
C ALA A 94 -9.60 -5.40 -15.21
N VAL A 95 -9.40 -5.82 -13.96
CA VAL A 95 -10.39 -6.64 -13.22
C VAL A 95 -11.68 -5.87 -13.01
N LYS A 96 -11.59 -4.59 -12.62
CA LYS A 96 -12.76 -3.73 -12.42
C LYS A 96 -13.55 -3.55 -13.72
N ALA A 97 -12.88 -3.23 -14.83
CA ALA A 97 -13.52 -3.11 -16.15
C ALA A 97 -14.21 -4.40 -16.59
N ARG A 98 -13.60 -5.57 -16.36
CA ARG A 98 -14.23 -6.87 -16.67
C ARG A 98 -15.50 -7.14 -15.86
N ARG A 99 -15.56 -6.71 -14.59
CA ARG A 99 -16.76 -6.85 -13.76
C ARG A 99 -17.86 -5.91 -14.20
N GLU A 100 -17.51 -4.68 -14.55
CA GLU A 100 -18.46 -3.66 -15.03
C GLU A 100 -19.03 -4.04 -16.40
N ALA A 101 -18.20 -4.58 -17.30
CA ALA A 101 -18.62 -5.04 -18.61
C ALA A 101 -19.53 -6.29 -18.58
N ASN A 102 -19.44 -7.12 -17.54
CA ASN A 102 -20.25 -8.33 -17.44
C ASN A 102 -20.65 -8.66 -15.99
N PRO A 103 -21.58 -7.90 -15.39
CA PRO A 103 -21.95 -8.04 -13.98
C PRO A 103 -22.53 -9.43 -13.66
N GLY A 104 -23.32 -10.00 -14.56
CA GLY A 104 -24.00 -11.29 -14.38
C GLY A 104 -23.05 -12.49 -14.34
N LEU A 105 -21.95 -12.45 -15.10
CA LEU A 105 -20.97 -13.55 -15.15
C LEU A 105 -20.25 -13.77 -13.81
N TYR A 106 -20.19 -12.74 -12.96
CA TYR A 106 -19.41 -12.73 -11.71
C TYR A 106 -20.27 -12.54 -10.46
N GLN A 107 -21.56 -12.27 -10.62
CA GLN A 107 -22.58 -12.32 -9.56
C GLN A 107 -23.16 -13.73 -9.43
N VAL A 108 -22.29 -14.71 -9.19
CA VAL A 108 -22.73 -16.04 -8.80
C VAL A 108 -23.44 -15.98 -7.44
N ALA A 109 -24.64 -16.56 -7.38
CA ALA A 109 -25.44 -16.70 -6.16
C ALA A 109 -24.75 -17.62 -5.14
N GLU A 110 -24.02 -18.62 -5.64
CA GLU A 110 -23.33 -19.62 -4.84
C GLU A 110 -21.87 -19.79 -5.27
N LYS A 111 -21.02 -20.16 -4.32
CA LYS A 111 -19.59 -20.37 -4.54
C LYS A 111 -19.11 -21.58 -3.75
N LYS A 112 -18.28 -22.40 -4.40
CA LYS A 112 -17.60 -23.52 -3.74
C LYS A 112 -16.44 -23.03 -2.88
N CYS A 113 -16.46 -23.36 -1.60
CA CYS A 113 -15.36 -23.04 -0.69
C CYS A 113 -14.13 -23.90 -1.00
N SER A 114 -12.97 -23.27 -1.22
CA SER A 114 -11.74 -24.03 -1.49
C SER A 114 -11.20 -24.81 -0.28
N CYS A 115 -11.67 -24.51 0.94
CA CYS A 115 -11.27 -25.18 2.18
C CYS A 115 -12.15 -26.41 2.45
N CYS A 116 -13.44 -26.22 2.76
CA CYS A 116 -14.36 -27.33 3.07
C CYS A 116 -14.97 -28.01 1.83
N LYS A 117 -14.76 -27.48 0.62
CA LYS A 117 -15.29 -28.00 -0.66
C LYS A 117 -16.82 -27.97 -0.81
N GLU A 118 -17.55 -27.41 0.15
CA GLU A 118 -19.00 -27.21 0.04
C GLU A 118 -19.34 -26.00 -0.84
N VAL A 119 -20.45 -26.09 -1.57
CA VAL A 119 -21.09 -24.96 -2.25
C VAL A 119 -21.90 -24.19 -1.19
N LYS A 120 -21.67 -22.88 -1.09
CA LYS A 120 -22.36 -22.01 -0.14
C LYS A 120 -22.82 -20.75 -0.83
N GLU A 121 -23.82 -20.09 -0.27
CA GLU A 121 -24.30 -18.81 -0.77
C GLU A 121 -23.21 -17.73 -0.75
N ARG A 122 -23.37 -16.74 -1.64
CA ARG A 122 -22.53 -15.54 -1.74
C ARG A 122 -22.41 -14.79 -0.40
N SER A 123 -23.49 -14.77 0.38
CA SER A 123 -23.57 -14.17 1.72
C SER A 123 -22.57 -14.79 2.71
N GLU A 124 -22.22 -16.06 2.53
CA GLU A 124 -21.28 -16.82 3.36
C GLU A 124 -19.80 -16.53 3.08
N PHE A 125 -19.51 -15.66 2.10
CA PHE A 125 -18.16 -15.23 1.77
C PHE A 125 -17.97 -13.74 2.07
N SER A 126 -16.80 -13.38 2.60
CA SER A 126 -16.46 -11.96 2.75
C SER A 126 -16.11 -11.35 1.38
N LYS A 127 -16.32 -10.03 1.25
CA LYS A 127 -15.89 -9.28 0.06
C LYS A 127 -14.37 -9.32 -0.11
N HIS A 128 -13.92 -9.38 -1.36
CA HIS A 128 -12.52 -9.29 -1.74
C HIS A 128 -12.40 -8.56 -3.07
N SER A 129 -11.94 -7.30 -3.02
CA SER A 129 -11.92 -6.40 -4.18
C SER A 129 -11.07 -6.88 -5.34
N TYR A 130 -10.12 -7.80 -5.10
CA TYR A 130 -9.19 -8.31 -6.12
C TYR A 130 -9.60 -9.65 -6.73
N SER A 131 -10.59 -10.37 -6.20
CA SER A 131 -11.01 -11.67 -6.77
C SER A 131 -12.04 -11.47 -7.87
N LEU A 132 -12.01 -12.25 -8.94
CA LEU A 132 -12.85 -12.02 -10.12
C LEU A 132 -14.36 -11.84 -9.78
N ASP A 133 -14.89 -12.65 -8.87
CA ASP A 133 -16.28 -12.62 -8.35
C ASP A 133 -16.53 -11.64 -7.19
N GLY A 134 -15.50 -10.95 -6.72
CA GLY A 134 -15.54 -10.03 -5.59
C GLY A 134 -15.66 -10.70 -4.22
N LEU A 135 -15.47 -12.03 -4.14
CA LEU A 135 -15.59 -12.82 -2.90
C LEU A 135 -14.30 -13.53 -2.54
N GLN A 136 -14.09 -13.76 -1.25
CA GLN A 136 -13.01 -14.61 -0.76
C GLN A 136 -13.09 -16.05 -1.31
N THR A 137 -11.96 -16.76 -1.28
CA THR A 137 -11.90 -18.18 -1.69
C THR A 137 -12.41 -19.13 -0.61
N TYR A 138 -12.35 -18.71 0.66
CA TYR A 138 -12.85 -19.47 1.80
C TYR A 138 -14.11 -18.82 2.35
N CYS A 139 -15.06 -19.64 2.83
CA CYS A 139 -16.24 -19.15 3.53
C CYS A 139 -15.82 -18.49 4.86
N LYS A 140 -16.72 -17.68 5.43
CA LYS A 140 -16.49 -16.98 6.70
C LYS A 140 -16.09 -17.92 7.83
N VAL A 141 -16.72 -19.09 7.92
CA VAL A 141 -16.44 -20.12 8.94
C VAL A 141 -15.01 -20.64 8.81
N CYS A 142 -14.63 -21.23 7.68
CA CYS A 142 -13.28 -21.76 7.46
C CYS A 142 -12.21 -20.67 7.64
N ARG A 143 -12.49 -19.44 7.22
CA ARG A 143 -11.56 -18.31 7.43
C ARG A 143 -11.42 -17.98 8.92
N GLY A 144 -12.51 -18.02 9.68
CA GLY A 144 -12.52 -17.84 11.13
C GLY A 144 -11.67 -18.88 11.85
N GLU A 145 -11.83 -20.16 11.50
CA GLU A 145 -11.05 -21.28 12.03
C GLU A 145 -9.55 -21.16 11.71
N LEU A 146 -9.21 -20.88 10.45
CA LEU A 146 -7.83 -20.58 10.04
C LEU A 146 -7.24 -19.40 10.83
N GLY A 147 -8.06 -18.38 11.09
CA GLY A 147 -7.68 -17.24 11.92
C GLY A 147 -7.41 -17.63 13.37
N LYS A 148 -8.23 -18.49 13.97
CA LYS A 148 -8.05 -19.00 15.35
C LYS A 148 -6.75 -19.81 15.46
N LYS A 149 -6.58 -20.83 14.60
CA LYS A 149 -5.36 -21.66 14.55
C LYS A 149 -4.10 -20.83 14.38
N ARG A 150 -4.13 -19.80 13.53
CA ARG A 150 -2.99 -18.89 13.35
C ARG A 150 -2.68 -18.10 14.63
N ARG A 151 -3.69 -17.63 15.35
CA ARG A 151 -3.50 -16.87 16.60
C ARG A 151 -2.95 -17.75 17.71
N GLU A 152 -3.42 -18.98 17.83
CA GLU A 152 -2.89 -19.97 18.80
C GLU A 152 -1.40 -20.22 18.54
N LYS A 153 -1.03 -20.52 17.30
CA LYS A 153 0.38 -20.69 16.91
C LYS A 153 1.26 -19.46 17.18
N LEU A 154 0.71 -18.26 16.97
CA LEU A 154 1.44 -17.01 17.28
C LEU A 154 1.61 -16.80 18.78
N LYS A 155 0.64 -17.21 19.61
CA LYS A 155 0.75 -17.15 21.08
C LYS A 155 1.83 -18.10 21.60
N GLU A 156 1.91 -19.32 21.06
CA GLU A 156 2.96 -20.28 21.42
C GLU A 156 4.36 -19.73 21.07
N GLN A 157 4.53 -19.16 19.87
CA GLN A 157 5.80 -18.58 19.43
C GLN A 157 6.21 -17.31 20.19
N PHE A 158 5.27 -16.65 20.87
CA PHE A 158 5.52 -15.41 21.60
C PHE A 158 6.27 -15.64 22.92
N LEU A 159 6.15 -16.82 23.55
CA LEU A 159 6.82 -17.09 24.83
C LEU A 159 8.36 -17.15 24.74
N GLU A 160 8.93 -17.35 23.55
CA GLU A 160 10.35 -17.68 23.39
C GLU A 160 11.26 -16.48 23.05
N ARG A 161 10.73 -15.25 22.87
CA ARG A 161 11.52 -14.14 22.31
C ARG A 161 11.51 -12.88 23.15
N VAL A 162 12.66 -12.55 23.72
CA VAL A 162 12.94 -11.25 24.34
C VAL A 162 13.42 -10.28 23.25
N ILE A 163 12.69 -9.17 23.06
CA ILE A 163 13.04 -8.10 22.12
C ILE A 163 13.04 -6.79 22.90
N THR A 164 14.13 -6.02 22.79
CA THR A 164 14.32 -4.72 23.47
C THR A 164 14.07 -3.54 22.54
N GLU A 165 14.38 -3.68 21.26
CA GLU A 165 14.28 -2.63 20.25
C GLU A 165 13.61 -3.12 18.96
N LYS A 166 12.95 -2.19 18.27
CA LYS A 166 12.24 -2.46 17.03
C LYS A 166 12.29 -1.25 16.09
N ARG A 167 12.47 -1.51 14.80
CA ARG A 167 12.32 -0.49 13.75
C ARG A 167 10.84 -0.21 13.43
N CYS A 168 10.45 1.06 13.43
CA CYS A 168 9.12 1.49 13.04
C CYS A 168 8.95 1.50 11.51
N ASN A 169 7.88 0.90 10.98
CA ASN A 169 7.63 0.87 9.54
C ASN A 169 7.26 2.24 8.93
N ASN A 170 6.79 3.19 9.74
CA ASN A 170 6.41 4.53 9.26
C ASN A 170 7.59 5.51 9.27
N CYS A 171 8.19 5.78 10.45
CA CYS A 171 9.30 6.73 10.56
C CYS A 171 10.67 6.12 10.28
N ARG A 172 10.76 4.78 10.13
CA ARG A 172 12.00 4.03 9.87
C ARG A 172 13.08 4.11 10.96
N GLU A 173 12.81 4.76 12.08
CA GLU A 173 13.69 4.82 13.26
C GLU A 173 13.62 3.51 14.07
N THR A 174 14.75 3.10 14.63
CA THR A 174 14.85 2.06 15.66
C THR A 174 14.53 2.67 17.01
N LYS A 175 13.58 2.07 17.72
CA LYS A 175 13.03 2.58 18.99
C LYS A 175 12.89 1.44 19.98
N ASN A 176 12.85 1.76 21.27
CA ASN A 176 12.60 0.77 22.31
C ASN A 176 11.19 0.17 22.17
N VAL A 177 11.01 -1.12 22.48
CA VAL A 177 9.70 -1.81 22.36
C VAL A 177 8.59 -1.16 23.20
N THR A 178 8.94 -0.44 24.27
CA THR A 178 8.00 0.34 25.09
C THR A 178 7.27 1.43 24.29
N GLU A 179 7.90 1.95 23.23
CA GLU A 179 7.28 2.90 22.30
C GLU A 179 6.28 2.26 21.33
N PHE A 180 6.08 0.94 21.39
CA PHE A 180 5.14 0.20 20.57
C PHE A 180 3.98 -0.34 21.41
N THR A 181 2.85 -0.61 20.77
CA THR A 181 1.70 -1.27 21.42
C THR A 181 1.84 -2.77 21.29
N LYS A 182 1.37 -3.52 22.30
CA LYS A 182 1.30 -4.98 22.21
C LYS A 182 0.32 -5.40 21.10
N SER A 183 0.71 -6.38 20.30
CA SER A 183 -0.07 -6.92 19.18
C SER A 183 0.09 -8.43 19.12
N LEU A 184 -0.96 -9.17 19.44
CA LEU A 184 -0.99 -10.64 19.33
C LEU A 184 -1.02 -11.15 17.88
N SER A 185 -1.03 -10.23 16.91
CA SER A 185 -1.06 -10.54 15.48
C SER A 185 0.31 -10.46 14.81
N SER A 186 1.31 -9.91 15.49
CA SER A 186 2.68 -9.82 15.02
C SER A 186 3.54 -10.94 15.60
N LYS A 187 4.62 -11.29 14.90
CA LYS A 187 5.53 -12.38 15.28
C LYS A 187 6.33 -12.06 16.54
N ASP A 188 6.57 -10.78 16.79
CA ASP A 188 7.32 -10.24 17.92
C ASP A 188 6.40 -9.76 19.07
N GLY A 189 5.08 -9.86 18.92
CA GLY A 189 4.12 -9.41 19.93
C GLY A 189 3.96 -7.89 20.04
N PHE A 190 4.61 -7.10 19.17
CA PHE A 190 4.48 -5.63 19.14
C PHE A 190 4.01 -5.10 17.78
N SER A 191 3.34 -3.95 17.79
CA SER A 191 2.94 -3.25 16.57
C SER A 191 4.14 -2.96 15.68
N ASN A 192 3.93 -2.98 14.36
CA ASN A 192 4.94 -2.58 13.40
C ASN A 192 5.19 -1.08 13.33
N THR A 193 4.34 -0.29 13.97
CA THR A 193 4.34 1.16 13.94
C THR A 193 4.39 1.69 15.38
N CYS A 194 5.28 2.64 15.65
CA CYS A 194 5.40 3.24 16.99
C CYS A 194 4.15 4.03 17.36
N ARG A 195 3.92 4.21 18.67
CA ARG A 195 2.75 4.92 19.24
C ARG A 195 2.57 6.31 18.66
N MET A 196 3.66 7.05 18.47
CA MET A 196 3.64 8.39 17.86
C MET A 196 3.10 8.35 16.43
N CYS A 197 3.64 7.48 15.58
CA CYS A 197 3.17 7.33 14.21
C CYS A 197 1.70 6.87 14.16
N MET A 198 1.29 5.95 15.05
CA MET A 198 -0.12 5.56 15.15
C MET A 198 -1.03 6.73 15.52
N SER A 199 -0.64 7.59 16.46
CA SER A 199 -1.37 8.80 16.85
C SER A 199 -1.50 9.81 15.70
N ILE A 200 -0.42 10.03 14.93
CA ILE A 200 -0.45 10.88 13.73
C ILE A 200 -1.43 10.32 12.69
N GLN A 201 -1.31 9.03 12.39
CA GLN A 201 -2.17 8.35 11.40
C GLN A 201 -3.65 8.35 11.82
N TYR A 202 -3.94 8.23 13.11
CA TYR A 202 -5.30 8.35 13.63
C TYR A 202 -5.87 9.75 13.42
N ARG A 203 -5.10 10.81 13.74
CA ARG A 203 -5.54 12.20 13.54
C ARG A 203 -5.79 12.54 12.07
N ILE A 204 -4.92 12.07 11.17
CA ILE A 204 -5.11 12.23 9.72
C ILE A 204 -6.42 11.58 9.28
N ARG A 205 -6.62 10.29 9.59
CA ARG A 205 -7.84 9.56 9.23
C ARG A 205 -9.11 10.20 9.80
N LYS A 206 -9.07 10.66 11.06
CA LYS A 206 -10.20 11.37 11.68
C LYS A 206 -10.53 12.65 10.92
N ARG A 207 -9.51 13.42 10.53
CA ARG A 207 -9.68 14.65 9.75
C ARG A 207 -10.21 14.38 8.34
N GLU A 208 -9.68 13.38 7.66
CA GLU A 208 -10.16 12.96 6.33
C GLU A 208 -11.63 12.55 6.37
N LYS A 209 -12.03 11.77 7.38
CA LYS A 209 -13.43 11.39 7.59
C LYS A 209 -14.31 12.63 7.79
N GLN A 210 -13.92 13.55 8.67
CA GLN A 210 -14.67 14.79 8.91
C GLN A 210 -14.77 15.68 7.67
N ILE A 211 -13.71 15.75 6.85
CA ILE A 211 -13.74 16.47 5.57
C ILE A 211 -14.73 15.81 4.63
N LYS A 212 -14.68 14.48 4.50
CA LYS A 212 -15.59 13.72 3.65
C LYS A 212 -17.05 13.91 4.07
N GLU A 213 -17.35 13.78 5.35
CA GLU A 213 -18.70 14.00 5.90
C GLU A 213 -19.18 15.43 5.67
N ARG A 214 -18.31 16.44 5.81
CA ARG A 214 -18.64 17.83 5.48
C ARG A 214 -18.91 18.04 3.99
N ILE A 215 -18.11 17.43 3.12
CA ILE A 215 -18.31 17.47 1.66
C ILE A 215 -19.65 16.82 1.30
N GLU A 216 -19.97 15.67 1.90
CA GLU A 216 -21.24 14.98 1.68
C GLU A 216 -22.43 15.79 2.22
N ALA A 217 -22.31 16.41 3.40
CA ALA A 217 -23.37 17.20 4.02
C ALA A 217 -23.67 18.54 3.31
N ILE A 218 -22.65 19.18 2.72
CA ILE A 218 -22.79 20.44 2.00
C ILE A 218 -23.21 20.20 0.54
N GLY A 219 -23.11 18.96 0.05
CA GLY A 219 -23.15 18.65 -1.37
C GLY A 219 -21.84 19.07 -2.05
N TYR A 220 -21.39 18.29 -3.03
CA TYR A 220 -20.24 18.66 -3.85
C TYR A 220 -20.63 19.83 -4.75
N VAL A 221 -20.65 21.06 -4.22
CA VAL A 221 -20.61 22.24 -5.07
C VAL A 221 -19.19 22.27 -5.59
N GLU A 222 -18.98 21.89 -6.84
CA GLU A 222 -17.82 22.37 -7.58
C GLU A 222 -17.87 23.89 -7.45
N ILE A 223 -17.06 24.44 -6.53
CA ILE A 223 -16.66 25.82 -6.67
C ILE A 223 -15.73 25.79 -7.87
N GLU A 224 -16.33 25.80 -9.06
CA GLU A 224 -15.73 26.40 -10.22
C GLU A 224 -15.26 27.77 -9.73
N LYS A 225 -13.96 27.86 -9.43
CA LYS A 225 -13.27 29.08 -9.03
C LYS A 225 -13.16 29.96 -10.28
N VAL A 226 -14.30 30.31 -10.85
CA VAL A 226 -14.43 31.15 -12.02
C VAL A 226 -14.46 32.56 -11.47
N ILE A 227 -13.39 33.30 -11.74
CA ILE A 227 -13.40 34.75 -11.56
C ILE A 227 -14.58 35.27 -12.39
N PRO A 228 -15.47 36.12 -11.83
CA PRO A 228 -16.61 36.65 -12.58
C PRO A 228 -16.19 37.13 -13.97
N LYS A 229 -16.92 36.70 -15.02
CA LYS A 229 -16.53 36.91 -16.43
C LYS A 229 -16.45 38.39 -16.84
N ASP A 230 -17.12 39.24 -16.08
CA ASP A 230 -17.16 40.70 -16.18
C ASP A 230 -15.85 41.39 -15.74
N ILE A 231 -14.93 40.65 -15.11
CA ILE A 231 -13.64 41.18 -14.66
C ILE A 231 -12.58 40.97 -15.76
N ASP A 232 -12.09 42.07 -16.33
CA ASP A 232 -10.93 42.05 -17.22
C ASP A 232 -9.64 41.75 -16.44
N LEU A 233 -9.09 40.57 -16.66
CA LEU A 233 -7.88 40.08 -16.00
C LEU A 233 -6.58 40.77 -16.47
N ASN A 234 -6.64 41.57 -17.55
CA ASN A 234 -5.50 42.34 -18.05
C ASN A 234 -5.36 43.71 -17.37
N GLN A 235 -6.32 44.11 -16.52
CA GLN A 235 -6.22 45.35 -15.75
C GLN A 235 -4.96 45.39 -14.89
N ILE A 236 -4.32 46.56 -14.83
CA ILE A 236 -3.08 46.79 -14.09
C ILE A 236 -3.40 47.05 -12.62
N LYS A 237 -2.64 46.39 -11.73
CA LYS A 237 -2.68 46.56 -10.28
C LYS A 237 -1.26 46.62 -9.72
N ILE A 238 -1.03 47.58 -8.83
CA ILE A 238 0.26 47.72 -8.15
C ILE A 238 0.33 46.75 -6.95
N CYS A 239 1.38 45.95 -6.90
CA CYS A 239 1.62 45.05 -5.78
C CYS A 239 2.07 45.85 -4.54
N THR A 240 1.40 45.70 -3.40
CA THR A 240 1.74 46.46 -2.20
C THR A 240 3.12 46.11 -1.60
N LYS A 241 3.67 44.93 -1.92
CA LYS A 241 4.97 44.45 -1.42
C LYS A 241 6.13 44.84 -2.34
N CYS A 242 6.09 44.47 -3.62
CA CYS A 242 7.19 44.75 -4.56
C CYS A 242 7.03 46.06 -5.35
N LYS A 243 5.93 46.78 -5.18
CA LYS A 243 5.61 48.07 -5.84
C LYS A 243 5.57 48.06 -7.38
N MET A 244 5.81 46.92 -8.02
CA MET A 244 5.67 46.75 -9.46
C MET A 244 4.20 46.75 -9.91
N GLU A 245 3.96 47.35 -11.08
CA GLU A 245 2.73 47.27 -11.86
C GLU A 245 2.62 45.90 -12.53
N LYS A 246 1.48 45.23 -12.32
CA LYS A 246 1.25 43.85 -12.76
C LYS A 246 -0.20 43.67 -13.15
N THR A 247 -0.49 42.77 -14.08
CA THR A 247 -1.88 42.46 -14.45
C THR A 247 -2.59 41.68 -13.33
N LEU A 248 -3.91 41.74 -13.25
CA LEU A 248 -4.71 40.99 -12.26
C LEU A 248 -4.47 39.47 -12.31
N HIS A 249 -4.06 38.92 -13.46
CA HIS A 249 -3.57 37.53 -13.59
C HIS A 249 -2.46 37.19 -12.59
N GLU A 250 -1.65 38.15 -12.19
CA GLU A 250 -0.54 37.94 -11.26
C GLU A 250 -0.97 37.99 -9.79
N PHE A 251 -2.25 38.19 -9.49
CA PHE A 251 -2.79 38.26 -8.14
C PHE A 251 -3.73 37.08 -7.86
N ASN A 252 -3.85 36.68 -6.60
CA ASN A 252 -4.84 35.67 -6.21
C ASN A 252 -6.18 36.34 -5.92
N TYR A 253 -7.27 35.83 -6.47
CA TYR A 253 -8.63 36.26 -6.15
C TYR A 253 -9.10 35.65 -4.84
N SER A 254 -9.63 36.48 -3.94
CA SER A 254 -10.25 36.02 -2.70
C SER A 254 -11.75 35.91 -2.90
N TYR A 255 -12.25 34.69 -3.03
CA TYR A 255 -13.67 34.40 -3.23
C TYR A 255 -14.54 34.82 -2.03
N THR A 256 -13.97 34.85 -0.83
CA THR A 256 -14.67 35.27 0.39
C THR A 256 -15.00 36.76 0.42
N VAL A 257 -14.08 37.61 -0.06
CA VAL A 257 -14.26 39.08 -0.09
C VAL A 257 -14.47 39.61 -1.50
N LYS A 258 -14.63 38.70 -2.48
CA LYS A 258 -14.83 38.96 -3.92
C LYS A 258 -13.86 39.98 -4.53
N LYS A 259 -12.58 39.97 -4.12
CA LYS A 259 -11.56 40.93 -4.56
C LYS A 259 -10.19 40.28 -4.74
N PHE A 260 -9.36 40.83 -5.65
CA PHE A 260 -7.95 40.44 -5.77
C PHE A 260 -7.16 40.87 -4.54
N ARG A 261 -6.26 40.00 -4.09
CA ARG A 261 -5.34 40.32 -3.00
C ARG A 261 -4.44 41.50 -3.36
N SER A 262 -3.96 42.20 -2.34
CA SER A 262 -3.09 43.38 -2.48
C SER A 262 -1.65 43.04 -2.89
N GLN A 263 -1.21 41.80 -2.66
CA GLN A 263 0.12 41.31 -3.01
C GLN A 263 0.04 40.33 -4.19
N CYS A 264 1.01 40.41 -5.11
CA CYS A 264 1.11 39.47 -6.22
C CYS A 264 1.40 38.04 -5.73
N LYS A 265 1.12 37.04 -6.59
CA LYS A 265 1.31 35.61 -6.32
C LYS A 265 2.72 35.30 -5.83
N GLN A 266 3.75 35.90 -6.44
CA GLN A 266 5.15 35.70 -6.07
C GLN A 266 5.45 36.21 -4.66
N CYS A 267 5.13 37.48 -4.40
CA CYS A 267 5.27 38.09 -3.07
C CYS A 267 4.52 37.30 -1.99
N GLY A 268 3.31 36.83 -2.30
CA GLY A 268 2.51 36.03 -1.37
C GLY A 268 3.07 34.61 -1.13
N LYS A 269 3.78 34.01 -2.09
CA LYS A 269 4.50 32.73 -1.89
C LYS A 269 5.68 32.93 -0.95
N GLU A 270 6.50 33.95 -1.21
CA GLU A 270 7.67 34.29 -0.42
C GLU A 270 7.31 34.62 1.04
N THR A 271 6.27 35.45 1.26
CA THR A 271 5.81 35.77 2.62
C THR A 271 5.39 34.51 3.41
N ARG A 272 4.71 33.55 2.75
CA ARG A 272 4.32 32.27 3.38
C ARG A 272 5.52 31.38 3.67
N HIS A 273 6.50 31.34 2.77
CA HIS A 273 7.75 30.62 2.97
C HIS A 273 8.50 31.18 4.19
N ASN A 274 8.71 32.49 4.24
CA ASN A 274 9.39 33.15 5.35
C ASN A 274 8.67 32.96 6.69
N TYR A 275 7.33 33.03 6.70
CA TYR A 275 6.54 32.73 7.91
C TYR A 275 6.75 31.28 8.39
N THR A 276 6.78 30.31 7.46
CA THR A 276 6.99 28.90 7.78
C THR A 276 8.39 28.66 8.32
N VAL A 277 9.42 29.21 7.66
CA VAL A 277 10.82 29.13 8.09
C VAL A 277 11.01 29.77 9.47
N ASN A 278 10.47 30.97 9.69
CA ASN A 278 10.58 31.66 10.98
C ASN A 278 9.88 30.90 12.12
N ASN A 279 8.75 30.26 11.85
CA ASN A 279 8.08 29.41 12.84
C ASN A 279 8.89 28.15 13.16
N GLU A 280 9.54 27.53 12.17
CA GLU A 280 10.40 26.37 12.42
C GLU A 280 11.66 26.77 13.18
N ILE A 281 12.27 27.92 12.87
CA ILE A 281 13.39 28.49 13.65
C ILE A 281 12.97 28.70 15.11
N LYS A 282 11.82 29.35 15.37
CA LYS A 282 11.30 29.55 16.73
C LYS A 282 11.03 28.22 17.44
N ARG A 283 10.54 27.21 16.73
CA ARG A 283 10.33 25.87 17.28
C ARG A 283 11.65 25.19 17.66
N LEU A 284 12.67 25.28 16.80
CA LEU A 284 14.01 24.74 17.05
C LEU A 284 14.70 25.44 18.21
N GLN A 285 14.56 26.77 18.33
CA GLN A 285 15.07 27.54 19.47
C GLN A 285 14.44 27.09 20.80
N ARG A 286 13.12 26.88 20.84
CA ARG A 286 12.42 26.32 22.02
C ARG A 286 12.87 24.90 22.37
N LEU A 287 13.27 24.08 21.38
CA LEU A 287 13.77 22.74 21.62
C LEU A 287 15.20 22.73 22.15
N LYS A 288 16.05 23.67 21.71
CA LYS A 288 17.40 23.87 22.27
C LYS A 288 17.34 24.30 23.75
N GLN A 289 16.52 25.31 24.06
CA GLN A 289 16.31 25.78 25.43
C GLN A 289 15.76 24.71 26.40
N ARG A 290 15.16 23.63 25.89
CA ARG A 290 14.68 22.49 26.69
C ARG A 290 15.70 21.36 26.85
N ARG A 291 16.82 21.41 26.14
CA ARG A 291 17.94 20.45 26.27
C ARG A 291 19.06 20.98 27.15
N ASP A 292 19.06 22.29 27.41
CA ASP A 292 20.02 22.99 28.27
C ASP A 292 19.48 23.17 29.72
N LEU A 293 18.41 22.44 30.09
CA LEU A 293 17.82 22.27 31.43
C LEU A 293 17.76 20.78 31.75
#